data_AF-A0A1W6PYW4-F1
#
_entry.id   AF-A0A1W6PYW4-F1
#
_cell.length_a   1.000
_cell.length_b   1.000
_cell.length_c   1.000
_cell.angle_alpha   90.00
_cell.angle_beta   90.00
_cell.angle_gamma   90.00
#
_symmetry.space_group_name_H-M   'P 1'
#
loop_
_entity.id
_entity.type
_entity.pdbx_description
1 polymer ?
#
loop_
_entity_poly.entity_id
_entity_poly.type
_entity_poly.pdbx_seq_one_letter_code
_entity_poly.pdbx_strand_id
1 'polypeptide(L)'
;MAQFHSARWEQKAALAHNFQDQRYRRLALRLIYFERPDLMPVDLGQTWQTELHARLMAPVEAESRWRSISAGRQEAERLIVGGLDGDQLIRQQQFLHYLDAEVKRIAFAKAA
;
A
#
# COMPACT_ATOMS: atom_id res chain seq x y z
N MET A 1 -21.14 0.14 -9.12
CA MET A 1 -20.19 1.06 -8.46
C MET A 1 -20.83 2.35 -7.97
N ALA A 2 -21.69 3.03 -8.74
CA ALA A 2 -22.39 4.24 -8.25
C ALA A 2 -23.08 4.03 -6.88
N GLN A 3 -23.88 2.97 -6.74
CA GLN A 3 -24.54 2.61 -5.47
C GLN A 3 -23.56 2.36 -4.32
N PHE A 4 -22.41 1.74 -4.60
CA PHE A 4 -21.37 1.51 -3.59
C PHE A 4 -20.75 2.83 -3.11
N HIS A 5 -20.52 3.77 -4.01
CA HIS A 5 -19.95 5.08 -3.65
C HIS A 5 -20.93 5.95 -2.87
N SER A 6 -22.23 5.88 -3.18
CA SER A 6 -23.28 6.65 -2.48
C SER A 6 -23.75 6.03 -1.17
N ALA A 7 -23.48 4.74 -0.93
CA ALA A 7 -23.90 4.06 0.29
C ALA A 7 -23.10 4.52 1.52
N ARG A 8 -23.70 4.35 2.71
CA ARG A 8 -22.99 4.53 3.98
C ARG A 8 -21.94 3.44 4.16
N TRP A 9 -20.86 3.75 4.86
CA TRP A 9 -19.73 2.83 5.06
C TRP A 9 -20.15 1.46 5.60
N GLU A 10 -21.06 1.43 6.57
CA GLU A 10 -21.53 0.21 7.24
C GLU A 10 -22.22 -0.76 6.26
N GLN A 11 -22.73 -0.26 5.14
CA GLN A 11 -23.41 -1.06 4.11
C GLN A 11 -22.45 -1.52 2.99
N LYS A 12 -21.28 -0.88 2.87
CA LYS A 12 -20.39 -1.08 1.73
C LYS A 12 -19.77 -2.48 1.69
N ALA A 13 -19.51 -3.10 2.84
CA ALA A 13 -18.98 -4.47 2.89
C ALA A 13 -19.94 -5.48 2.24
N ALA A 14 -21.24 -5.40 2.57
CA ALA A 14 -22.27 -6.23 1.96
C ALA A 14 -22.42 -5.94 0.45
N LEU A 15 -22.45 -4.66 0.07
CA LEU A 15 -22.51 -4.27 -1.35
C LEU A 15 -21.29 -4.77 -2.15
N ALA A 16 -20.11 -4.79 -1.55
CA ALA A 16 -18.90 -5.29 -2.19
C ALA A 16 -19.04 -6.79 -2.55
N HIS A 17 -19.62 -7.59 -1.66
CA HIS A 17 -19.84 -9.02 -1.88
C HIS A 17 -20.83 -9.31 -3.01
N ASN A 18 -21.79 -8.40 -3.22
CA ASN A 18 -22.80 -8.52 -4.26
C ASN A 18 -22.30 -8.21 -5.67
N PHE A 19 -21.08 -7.68 -5.84
CA PHE A 19 -20.51 -7.49 -7.18
C PHE A 19 -20.25 -8.83 -7.86
N GLN A 20 -20.86 -9.03 -9.03
CA GLN A 20 -20.61 -10.19 -9.90
C GLN A 20 -19.24 -10.09 -10.58
N ASP A 21 -18.84 -8.88 -11.00
CA ASP A 21 -17.50 -8.65 -11.54
C ASP A 21 -16.45 -8.68 -10.41
N GLN A 22 -15.55 -9.65 -10.47
CA GLN A 22 -14.49 -9.86 -9.49
C GLN A 22 -13.56 -8.65 -9.34
N ARG A 23 -13.33 -7.88 -10.41
CA ARG A 23 -12.48 -6.68 -10.38
C ARG A 23 -13.13 -5.60 -9.54
N TYR A 24 -14.45 -5.41 -9.69
CA TYR A 24 -15.23 -4.48 -8.88
C TYR A 24 -15.33 -4.92 -7.43
N ARG A 25 -15.54 -6.22 -7.18
CA ARG A 25 -15.49 -6.77 -5.81
C ARG A 25 -14.14 -6.48 -5.15
N ARG A 26 -13.03 -6.78 -5.82
CA ARG A 26 -11.68 -6.55 -5.30
C ARG A 26 -11.43 -5.05 -5.05
N LEU A 27 -11.82 -4.18 -5.99
CA LEU A 27 -11.66 -2.74 -5.83
C LEU A 27 -12.47 -2.20 -4.65
N ALA A 28 -13.74 -2.62 -4.49
CA ALA A 28 -14.60 -2.22 -3.39
C ALA A 28 -14.02 -2.63 -2.04
N LEU A 29 -13.58 -3.89 -1.90
CA LEU A 29 -12.94 -4.39 -0.69
C LEU A 29 -11.62 -3.66 -0.39
N ARG A 30 -10.83 -3.32 -1.42
CA ARG A 30 -9.62 -2.50 -1.27
C ARG A 30 -9.94 -1.14 -0.66
N LEU A 31 -10.98 -0.47 -1.16
CA LEU A 31 -11.37 0.84 -0.66
C LEU A 31 -11.80 0.76 0.81
N ILE A 32 -12.55 -0.28 1.19
CA ILE A 32 -12.93 -0.49 2.60
C ILE A 32 -11.68 -0.72 3.44
N TYR A 33 -10.75 -1.56 3.00
CA TYR A 33 -9.50 -1.83 3.72
C TYR A 33 -8.70 -0.57 4.05
N PHE A 34 -8.56 0.35 3.09
CA PHE A 34 -7.77 1.57 3.31
C PHE A 34 -8.51 2.66 4.10
N GLU A 35 -9.84 2.74 4.00
CA GLU A 35 -10.61 3.85 4.57
C GLU A 35 -11.30 3.50 5.90
N ARG A 36 -11.81 2.26 6.02
CA ARG A 36 -12.57 1.75 7.18
C ARG A 36 -12.26 0.26 7.42
N PRO A 37 -11.01 -0.10 7.76
CA PRO A 37 -10.61 -1.49 8.00
C PRO A 37 -11.40 -2.14 9.14
N ASP A 38 -11.90 -1.35 10.08
CA ASP A 38 -12.78 -1.78 11.19
C ASP A 38 -14.08 -2.43 10.73
N LEU A 39 -14.52 -2.14 9.50
CA LEU A 39 -15.73 -2.72 8.92
C LEU A 39 -15.48 -4.02 8.13
N MET A 40 -14.22 -4.49 8.09
CA MET A 40 -13.88 -5.73 7.42
C MET A 40 -13.94 -6.92 8.38
N PRO A 41 -14.32 -8.11 7.88
CA PRO A 41 -14.02 -9.37 8.56
C PRO A 41 -12.53 -9.46 8.87
N VAL A 42 -12.19 -9.95 10.08
CA VAL A 42 -10.80 -9.99 10.59
C VAL A 42 -9.89 -10.82 9.69
N ASP A 43 -10.35 -11.96 9.22
CA ASP A 43 -9.66 -12.87 8.29
C ASP A 43 -9.34 -12.19 6.95
N LEU A 44 -10.31 -11.45 6.41
CA LEU A 44 -10.12 -10.69 5.18
C LEU A 44 -9.15 -9.53 5.41
N GLY A 45 -9.28 -8.80 6.53
CA GLY A 45 -8.34 -7.75 6.90
C GLY A 45 -6.89 -8.26 6.98
N GLN A 46 -6.67 -9.40 7.63
CA GLN A 46 -5.35 -10.06 7.74
C GLN A 46 -4.81 -10.49 6.37
N THR A 47 -5.67 -11.01 5.49
CA THR A 47 -5.28 -11.40 4.12
C THR A 47 -4.74 -10.19 3.34
N TRP A 48 -5.47 -9.06 3.39
CA TRP A 48 -5.06 -7.83 2.70
C TRP A 48 -3.82 -7.20 3.32
N GLN A 49 -3.69 -7.22 4.64
CA GLN A 49 -2.48 -6.78 5.34
C GLN A 49 -1.26 -7.61 4.92
N THR A 50 -1.41 -8.93 4.83
CA THR A 50 -0.35 -9.83 4.39
C THR A 50 0.03 -9.57 2.93
N GLU A 51 -0.95 -9.42 2.03
CA GLU A 51 -0.69 -9.07 0.62
C GLU A 51 0.03 -7.73 0.48
N LEU A 52 -0.41 -6.71 1.22
CA LEU A 52 0.18 -5.37 1.17
C LEU A 52 1.60 -5.38 1.72
N HIS A 53 1.82 -6.03 2.86
CA HIS A 53 3.15 -6.19 3.45
C HIS A 53 4.09 -6.91 2.49
N ALA A 54 3.67 -8.02 1.89
CA ALA A 54 4.47 -8.76 0.92
C ALA A 54 4.88 -7.89 -0.28
N ARG A 55 4.01 -7.00 -0.76
CA ARG A 55 4.33 -6.08 -1.85
C ARG A 55 5.31 -4.97 -1.44
N LEU A 56 5.04 -4.32 -0.31
CA LEU A 56 5.87 -3.19 0.15
C LEU A 56 7.28 -3.64 0.55
N MET A 57 7.39 -4.85 1.12
CA MET A 57 8.64 -5.41 1.63
C MET A 57 9.29 -6.41 0.67
N ALA A 58 8.80 -6.54 -0.56
CA ALA A 58 9.41 -7.41 -1.56
C ALA A 58 10.88 -7.02 -1.78
N PRO A 59 11.79 -7.99 -2.02
CA PRO A 59 13.17 -7.68 -2.36
C PRO A 59 13.26 -6.95 -3.71
N VAL A 60 14.40 -6.33 -3.99
CA VAL A 60 14.59 -5.52 -5.20
C VAL A 60 14.46 -6.37 -6.48
N GLU A 61 14.87 -7.63 -6.38
CA GLU A 61 14.89 -8.61 -7.46
C GLU A 61 13.52 -9.26 -7.70
N ALA A 62 12.52 -8.96 -6.88
CA ALA A 62 11.19 -9.53 -7.06
C ALA A 62 10.56 -9.04 -8.37
N GLU A 63 10.05 -9.98 -9.17
CA GLU A 63 9.22 -9.68 -10.34
C GLU A 63 7.83 -9.18 -9.90
N SER A 64 7.79 -7.97 -9.37
CA SER A 64 6.57 -7.29 -8.96
C SER A 64 6.30 -6.13 -9.90
N ARG A 65 5.04 -5.99 -10.34
CA ARG A 65 4.58 -4.81 -11.08
C ARG A 65 4.64 -3.52 -10.27
N TRP A 66 4.67 -3.66 -8.94
CA TRP A 66 4.67 -2.53 -8.00
C TRP A 66 6.05 -2.39 -7.38
N ARG A 67 6.52 -1.14 -7.30
CA ARG A 67 7.79 -0.81 -6.65
C ARG A 67 7.69 -1.04 -5.15
N SER A 68 8.55 -1.90 -4.62
CA SER A 68 8.73 -2.09 -3.17
C SER A 68 9.51 -0.93 -2.56
N ILE A 69 9.50 -0.85 -1.23
CA ILE A 69 10.29 0.15 -0.49
C ILE A 69 11.79 -0.06 -0.74
N SER A 70 12.25 -1.32 -0.75
CA SER A 70 13.66 -1.66 -1.03
C SER A 70 14.08 -1.21 -2.44
N ALA A 71 13.24 -1.45 -3.46
CA ALA A 71 13.50 -1.04 -4.83
C ALA A 71 13.50 0.49 -4.99
N GLY A 72 12.53 1.17 -4.35
CA GLY A 72 12.48 2.64 -4.33
C GLY A 72 13.70 3.26 -3.64
N ARG A 73 14.19 2.64 -2.56
CA ARG A 73 15.40 3.05 -1.87
C ARG A 73 16.64 2.91 -2.75
N GLN A 74 16.83 1.75 -3.39
CA GLN A 74 17.98 1.52 -4.28
C GLN A 74 18.00 2.51 -5.46
N GLU A 75 16.85 2.78 -6.06
CA GLU A 75 16.73 3.76 -7.14
C GLU A 75 17.04 5.18 -6.64
N ALA A 76 16.55 5.55 -5.45
CA ALA A 76 16.84 6.84 -4.85
C ALA A 76 18.33 7.05 -4.56
N GLU A 77 18.99 6.04 -4.00
CA GLU A 77 20.45 6.05 -3.76
C GLU A 77 21.21 6.17 -5.09
N ARG A 78 20.78 5.43 -6.12
CA ARG A 78 21.39 5.49 -7.46
C ARG A 78 21.29 6.87 -8.08
N LEU A 79 20.16 7.55 -7.94
CA LEU A 79 19.99 8.92 -8.45
C LEU A 79 20.94 9.90 -7.75
N ILE A 80 21.06 9.81 -6.42
CA ILE A 80 22.00 10.65 -5.66
C ILE A 80 23.45 10.42 -6.12
N VAL A 81 23.88 9.16 -6.23
CA VAL A 81 25.22 8.80 -6.74
C VAL A 81 25.41 9.26 -8.20
N GLY A 82 24.33 9.29 -8.98
CA GLY A 82 24.31 9.78 -10.35
C GLY A 82 24.51 11.30 -10.50
N GLY A 83 24.66 12.04 -9.40
CA GLY A 83 25.02 13.45 -9.43
C GLY A 83 23.84 14.41 -9.32
N LEU A 84 22.76 14.04 -8.61
CA LEU A 84 21.72 15.00 -8.25
C LEU A 84 22.31 16.16 -7.44
N ASP A 85 21.86 17.37 -7.71
CA ASP A 85 22.25 18.59 -7.01
C ASP A 85 21.05 19.45 -6.59
N GLY A 86 21.34 20.53 -5.87
CA GLY A 86 20.36 21.53 -5.43
C GLY A 86 19.09 20.94 -4.80
N ASP A 87 17.94 21.44 -5.24
CA ASP A 87 16.62 21.02 -4.74
C ASP A 87 16.31 19.54 -5.03
N GLN A 88 16.86 18.98 -6.11
CA GLN A 88 16.61 17.59 -6.47
C GLN A 88 17.28 16.65 -5.48
N LEU A 89 18.52 16.95 -5.10
CA LEU A 89 19.24 16.21 -4.06
C LEU A 89 18.49 16.26 -2.72
N ILE A 90 18.04 17.45 -2.31
CA ILE A 90 17.30 17.64 -1.05
C ILE A 90 16.02 16.79 -1.04
N ARG A 91 15.21 16.85 -2.11
CA ARG A 91 13.99 16.04 -2.22
C ARG A 91 14.29 14.55 -2.18
N GLN A 92 15.35 14.11 -2.83
CA GLN A 92 15.71 12.69 -2.86
C GLN A 92 16.16 12.18 -1.48
N GLN A 93 16.92 12.98 -0.73
CA GLN A 93 17.31 12.68 0.64
C GLN A 93 16.11 12.63 1.59
N GLN A 94 15.16 13.56 1.45
CA GLN A 94 13.90 13.53 2.20
C GLN A 94 13.08 12.28 1.89
N PHE A 95 13.03 11.87 0.62
CA PHE A 95 12.35 10.64 0.22
C PHE A 95 13.00 9.40 0.82
N LEU A 96 14.33 9.31 0.86
CA LEU A 96 15.04 8.23 1.55
C LEU A 96 14.70 8.17 3.04
N HIS A 97 14.69 9.33 3.71
CA HIS A 97 14.30 9.42 5.12
C HIS A 97 12.86 8.94 5.35
N TYR A 98 11.94 9.33 4.45
CA TYR A 98 10.56 8.84 4.47
C TYR A 98 10.49 7.31 4.36
N LEU A 99 11.17 6.72 3.37
CA LEU A 99 11.19 5.26 3.18
C LEU A 99 11.73 4.52 4.41
N ASP A 100 12.77 5.05 5.06
CA ASP A 100 13.33 4.47 6.28
C ASP A 100 12.37 4.55 7.47
N ALA A 101 11.61 5.64 7.58
CA ALA A 101 10.56 5.77 8.57
C ALA A 101 9.40 4.79 8.31
N GLU A 102 9.03 4.57 7.05
CA GLU A 102 7.99 3.60 6.67
C GLU A 102 8.38 2.16 7.02
N VAL A 103 9.62 1.74 6.75
CA VAL A 103 10.11 0.40 7.13
C VAL A 103 9.94 0.16 8.62
N LYS A 104 10.34 1.14 9.45
CA LYS A 104 10.19 1.05 10.90
C LYS A 104 8.71 0.95 11.29
N ARG A 105 7.86 1.79 10.71
CA ARG A 105 6.42 1.78 11.02
C ARG A 105 5.76 0.45 10.67
N ILE A 106 6.07 -0.10 9.50
CA ILE A 106 5.56 -1.40 9.05
C ILE A 106 6.05 -2.52 9.97
N ALA A 107 7.33 -2.49 10.38
CA ALA A 107 7.87 -3.46 11.33
C ALA A 107 7.17 -3.40 12.69
N PHE A 108 6.91 -2.20 13.23
CA PHE A 108 6.16 -2.02 14.48
C PHE A 108 4.70 -2.49 14.36
N ALA A 109 4.03 -2.20 13.23
CA ALA A 109 2.65 -2.64 12.99
C ALA A 109 2.50 -4.16 12.83
N LYS A 110 3.60 -4.91 12.63
CA LYS A 110 3.60 -6.38 12.60
C LYS A 110 3.80 -7.00 13.99
N ALA A 111 4.38 -6.26 14.93
CA ALA A 111 4.70 -6.76 16.27
C ALA A 111 3.59 -6.51 17.31
N ALA A 112 2.59 -5.69 16.97
CA ALA A 112 1.39 -5.40 17.77
C ALA A 112 0.22 -6.27 17.31
#